data_AF-A0AAV7UJ83-F1
#
_entry.id   AF-A0AAV7UJ83-F1
#
_cell.length_a   1.000
_cell.length_b   1.000
_cell.length_c   1.000
_cell.angle_alpha   90.00
_cell.angle_beta   90.00
_cell.angle_gamma   90.00
#
_symmetry.space_group_name_H-M   'P 1'
#
loop_
_entity.id
_entity.type
_entity.pdbx_description
1 polymer ?
#
loop_
_entity_poly.entity_id
_entity_poly.type
_entity_poly.pdbx_seq_one_letter_code
_entity_poly.pdbx_strand_id
1 'polypeptide(L)'
;MFWSCPDYGRFWQQIAETLAELTQRTTLYTVESVVLGLFRRSKRAAAASRFVDLALIIGRRAIAMKWKSHQLPTLPHWCAAFLKWGKTEAVALRREEARGQRKIPFANKWDMCMQELEGYRE
;
A
#
# COMPACT_ATOMS: atom_id res chain seq x y z
N MET A 1 18.13 -10.15 15.75
CA MET A 1 17.80 -9.01 16.61
C MET A 1 16.36 -8.64 16.33
N PHE A 2 15.57 -8.30 17.35
CA PHE A 2 14.16 -7.94 17.19
C PHE A 2 14.00 -6.44 17.37
N TRP A 3 13.22 -5.81 16.48
CA TRP A 3 12.86 -4.39 16.63
C TRP A 3 11.91 -4.20 17.80
N SER A 4 11.88 -2.98 18.35
CA SER A 4 10.91 -2.66 19.39
C SER A 4 9.49 -2.66 18.80
N CYS A 5 8.52 -3.13 19.59
CA CYS A 5 7.11 -3.11 19.20
C CYS A 5 6.61 -1.68 18.89
N PRO A 6 6.98 -0.63 19.64
CA PRO A 6 6.63 0.75 19.30
C PRO A 6 7.15 1.24 17.94
N ASP A 7 8.36 0.85 17.55
CA ASP A 7 8.93 1.30 16.27
C ASP A 7 8.28 0.57 15.09
N TYR A 8 7.97 -0.72 15.28
CA TYR A 8 7.21 -1.51 14.31
C TYR A 8 5.79 -0.95 14.12
N GLY A 9 5.13 -0.57 15.21
CA GLY A 9 3.81 0.07 15.18
C GLY A 9 3.84 1.41 14.44
N ARG A 10 4.84 2.25 14.71
CA ARG A 10 5.03 3.54 14.03
C ARG A 10 5.19 3.39 12.52
N PHE A 11 5.95 2.40 12.05
CA PHE A 11 6.10 2.15 10.62
C PHE A 11 4.75 1.82 9.94
N TRP A 12 3.94 0.97 10.56
CA TRP A 12 2.63 0.62 10.02
C TRP A 12 1.61 1.76 10.10
N GLN A 13 1.67 2.55 11.17
CA GLN A 13 0.85 3.74 11.31
C GLN A 13 1.14 4.74 10.18
N GLN A 14 2.42 5.00 9.88
CA GLN A 14 2.81 5.86 8.76
C GLN A 14 2.23 5.37 7.43
N ILE A 15 2.31 4.06 7.14
CA ILE A 15 1.71 3.49 5.93
C ILE A 15 0.18 3.69 5.92
N ALA A 16 -0.48 3.43 7.05
CA ALA A 16 -1.93 3.56 7.16
C ALA A 16 -2.42 5.00 6.95
N GLU A 17 -1.72 5.98 7.51
CA GLU A 17 -1.98 7.41 7.35
C GLU A 17 -1.79 7.83 5.88
N THR A 18 -0.66 7.46 5.26
CA THR A 18 -0.42 7.73 3.82
C THR A 18 -1.51 7.11 2.94
N LEU A 19 -1.95 5.88 3.22
CA LEU A 19 -3.03 5.25 2.45
C LEU A 19 -4.38 5.93 2.65
N ALA A 20 -4.68 6.43 3.86
CA ALA A 20 -5.90 7.17 4.13
C ALA A 20 -5.95 8.49 3.33
N GLU A 21 -4.83 9.21 3.28
CA GLU A 21 -4.64 10.43 2.47
C GLU A 21 -4.84 10.14 0.98
N LEU A 22 -4.07 9.20 0.41
CA LEU A 22 -4.10 8.87 -1.02
C LEU A 22 -5.48 8.37 -1.49
N THR A 23 -6.19 7.65 -0.63
CA THR A 23 -7.50 7.09 -1.01
C THR A 23 -8.66 8.02 -0.69
N GLN A 24 -8.41 9.17 -0.05
CA GLN A 24 -9.43 10.08 0.50
C GLN A 24 -10.49 9.34 1.32
N ARG A 25 -10.07 8.29 2.03
CA ARG A 25 -10.95 7.48 2.86
C ARG A 25 -10.52 7.65 4.30
N THR A 26 -11.49 7.99 5.13
CA THR A 26 -11.43 7.79 6.59
C THR A 26 -11.49 6.29 6.85
N THR A 27 -10.40 5.61 6.56
CA THR A 27 -10.28 4.18 6.83
C THR A 27 -9.80 3.98 8.25
N LEU A 28 -10.62 3.23 9.01
CA LEU A 28 -10.33 2.64 10.30
C LEU A 28 -9.22 1.58 10.17
N TYR A 29 -8.06 1.94 9.64
CA TYR A 29 -6.89 1.06 9.59
C TYR A 29 -6.21 1.13 10.95
N THR A 30 -6.61 0.28 11.87
CA THR A 30 -5.77 0.06 13.05
C THR A 30 -4.52 -0.73 12.63
N VAL A 31 -3.39 -0.52 13.31
CA VAL A 31 -2.15 -1.24 13.03
C VAL A 31 -2.37 -2.76 13.04
N GLU A 32 -3.22 -3.26 13.94
CA GLU A 32 -3.60 -4.67 14.04
C GLU A 32 -4.33 -5.16 12.80
N SER A 33 -5.31 -4.40 12.29
CA SER A 33 -6.02 -4.76 11.06
C SER A 33 -5.05 -4.86 9.87
N VAL A 34 -4.04 -4.00 9.86
CA VAL A 34 -3.01 -3.93 8.82
C VAL A 34 -2.04 -5.12 8.88
N VAL A 35 -1.53 -5.40 10.07
CA VAL A 35 -0.60 -6.51 10.33
C VAL A 35 -1.29 -7.86 10.10
N LEU A 36 -2.54 -8.01 10.51
CA LEU A 36 -3.29 -9.26 10.40
C LEU A 36 -3.98 -9.45 9.04
N GLY A 37 -4.03 -8.40 8.20
CA GLY A 37 -4.69 -8.47 6.89
C GLY A 37 -6.21 -8.53 7.00
N LEU A 38 -6.78 -8.06 8.11
CA LEU A 38 -8.20 -8.11 8.43
C LEU A 38 -8.93 -6.90 7.83
N PHE A 39 -8.90 -6.79 6.50
CA PHE A 39 -9.67 -5.77 5.80
C PHE A 39 -11.08 -6.28 5.54
N ARG A 40 -12.09 -5.59 6.09
CA ARG A 40 -13.48 -5.86 5.72
C ARG A 40 -13.67 -5.52 4.24
N ARG A 41 -13.57 -6.54 3.38
CA ARG A 41 -13.91 -6.46 1.95
C ARG A 41 -15.39 -6.14 1.79
N SER A 42 -15.76 -4.87 1.80
CA SER A 42 -17.08 -4.48 1.30
C SER A 42 -17.06 -4.61 -0.23
N LYS A 43 -18.09 -5.22 -0.82
CA LYS A 43 -18.20 -5.39 -2.30
C LYS A 43 -18.08 -4.05 -3.06
N ARG A 44 -18.42 -2.92 -2.40
CA ARG A 44 -18.34 -1.56 -2.93
C ARG A 44 -16.91 -0.99 -3.04
N ALA A 45 -15.92 -1.65 -2.43
CA ALA A 45 -14.53 -1.18 -2.33
C ALA A 45 -13.50 -2.03 -3.10
N ALA A 46 -13.93 -3.01 -3.90
CA ALA A 46 -13.05 -4.04 -4.48
C ALA A 46 -11.82 -3.51 -5.28
N ALA A 47 -11.93 -2.35 -5.91
CA ALA A 47 -10.80 -1.76 -6.65
C ALA A 47 -9.81 -1.03 -5.72
N ALA A 48 -10.29 -0.17 -4.82
CA ALA A 48 -9.48 0.43 -3.76
C ALA A 48 -8.83 -0.64 -2.86
N SER A 49 -9.49 -1.79 -2.67
CA SER A 49 -8.96 -2.95 -1.97
C SER A 49 -7.67 -3.47 -2.60
N ARG A 50 -7.54 -3.51 -3.94
CA ARG A 50 -6.31 -4.01 -4.59
C ARG A 50 -5.12 -3.09 -4.40
N PHE A 51 -5.32 -1.77 -4.46
CA PHE A 51 -4.26 -0.79 -4.19
C PHE A 51 -3.75 -0.91 -2.76
N VAL A 52 -4.69 -0.96 -1.80
CA VAL A 52 -4.40 -1.15 -0.37
C VAL A 52 -3.76 -2.51 -0.13
N ASP A 53 -4.28 -3.60 -0.69
CA ASP A 53 -3.72 -4.95 -0.57
C ASP A 53 -2.27 -4.98 -1.07
N LEU A 54 -1.99 -4.39 -2.24
CA LEU A 54 -0.63 -4.28 -2.75
C LEU A 54 0.25 -3.45 -1.81
N ALA A 55 -0.23 -2.31 -1.32
CA ALA A 55 0.51 -1.41 -0.45
C ALA A 55 1.02 -2.12 0.79
N LEU A 56 0.16 -2.95 1.36
CA LEU A 56 0.44 -3.68 2.57
C LEU A 56 1.33 -4.89 2.34
N ILE A 57 1.16 -5.60 1.22
CA ILE A 57 2.09 -6.66 0.80
C ILE A 57 3.50 -6.09 0.64
N ILE A 58 3.63 -4.89 0.04
CA ILE A 58 4.91 -4.21 -0.08
C ILE A 58 5.46 -3.79 1.29
N GLY A 59 4.61 -3.34 2.22
CA GLY A 59 4.99 -3.08 3.62
C GLY A 59 5.57 -4.33 4.30
N ARG A 60 4.87 -5.46 4.21
CA ARG A 60 5.33 -6.75 4.76
C ARG A 60 6.64 -7.19 4.12
N ARG A 61 6.77 -7.01 2.81
CA ARG A 61 7.99 -7.33 2.09
C ARG A 61 9.16 -6.44 2.53
N ALA A 62 8.95 -5.14 2.72
CA ALA A 62 10.00 -4.24 3.20
C ALA A 62 10.54 -4.70 4.56
N ILE A 63 9.64 -5.07 5.47
CA ILE A 63 9.98 -5.68 6.77
C ILE A 63 10.76 -6.98 6.56
N ALA A 64 10.24 -7.90 5.73
CA ALA A 64 10.89 -9.17 5.44
C ALA A 64 12.26 -9.00 4.77
N MET A 65 12.52 -7.94 4.03
CA MET A 65 13.84 -7.66 3.43
C MET A 65 14.83 -7.12 4.45
N LYS A 66 14.36 -6.43 5.49
CA LYS A 66 15.20 -5.86 6.55
C LYS A 66 15.24 -6.72 7.82
N TRP A 67 14.68 -7.92 7.85
CA TRP A 67 14.54 -8.72 9.09
C TRP A 67 15.85 -9.03 9.84
N LYS A 68 17.00 -9.00 9.15
CA LYS A 68 18.34 -9.15 9.77
C LYS A 68 19.02 -7.81 10.13
N SER A 69 18.42 -6.69 9.75
CA SER A 69 18.93 -5.34 9.98
C SER A 69 18.52 -4.82 11.36
N HIS A 70 19.40 -4.05 11.98
CA HIS A 70 19.10 -3.30 13.20
C HIS A 70 18.09 -2.16 12.94
N GLN A 71 18.01 -1.70 11.70
CA GLN A 71 17.13 -0.60 11.29
C GLN A 71 15.88 -1.13 10.57
N LEU A 72 14.71 -0.69 11.04
CA LEU A 72 13.43 -0.88 10.36
C LEU A 72 13.43 -0.22 8.98
N PRO A 73 12.55 -0.66 8.06
CA PRO A 73 12.23 0.12 6.87
C PRO A 73 11.64 1.47 7.30
N THR A 74 11.96 2.51 6.55
CA THR A 74 11.32 3.83 6.71
C THR A 74 10.23 3.99 5.67
N LEU A 75 9.35 4.98 5.86
CA LEU A 75 8.33 5.33 4.89
C LEU A 75 8.91 5.57 3.48
N PRO A 76 10.00 6.34 3.28
CA PRO A 76 10.63 6.48 1.95
C PRO A 76 11.06 5.15 1.29
N HIS A 77 11.57 4.20 2.07
CA HIS A 77 11.92 2.87 1.55
C HIS A 77 10.68 2.13 1.03
N TRP A 78 9.58 2.23 1.77
CA TRP A 78 8.30 1.65 1.38
C TRP A 78 7.73 2.36 0.14
N CYS A 79 7.72 3.70 0.09
CA CYS A 79 7.26 4.48 -1.05
C CYS A 79 8.02 4.10 -2.33
N ALA A 80 9.36 4.06 -2.26
CA ALA A 80 10.20 3.69 -3.40
C ALA A 80 9.92 2.25 -3.89
N ALA A 81 9.70 1.32 -2.96
CA ALA A 81 9.29 -0.04 -3.33
C ALA A 81 7.91 -0.02 -3.96
N PHE A 82 6.92 0.62 -3.35
CA PHE A 82 5.55 0.63 -3.84
C PHE A 82 5.45 1.29 -5.22
N LEU A 83 6.18 2.37 -5.49
CA LEU A 83 6.26 2.99 -6.81
C LEU A 83 6.83 2.04 -7.88
N LYS A 84 7.86 1.26 -7.51
CA LYS A 84 8.45 0.27 -8.42
C LYS A 84 7.47 -0.85 -8.78
N TRP A 85 6.80 -1.42 -7.78
CA TRP A 85 5.88 -2.56 -7.97
C TRP A 85 4.51 -2.13 -8.50
N GLY A 86 4.05 -0.95 -8.09
CA GLY A 86 2.76 -0.39 -8.49
C GLY A 86 2.69 -0.03 -9.97
N LYS A 87 3.81 0.31 -10.61
CA LYS A 87 3.88 0.48 -12.07
C LYS A 87 3.60 -0.84 -12.81
N THR A 88 4.10 -1.96 -12.29
CA THR A 88 3.83 -3.29 -12.87
C THR A 88 2.37 -3.68 -12.71
N GLU A 89 1.78 -3.45 -11.54
CA GLU A 89 0.36 -3.73 -11.29
C GLU A 89 -0.55 -2.85 -12.15
N ALA A 90 -0.23 -1.56 -12.33
CA ALA A 90 -0.98 -0.65 -13.21
C ALA A 90 -1.08 -1.21 -14.65
N VAL A 91 0.01 -1.75 -15.18
CA VAL A 91 0.05 -2.36 -16.52
C VAL A 91 -0.86 -3.60 -16.58
N ALA A 92 -0.86 -4.44 -15.55
CA ALA A 92 -1.73 -5.60 -15.47
C ALA A 92 -3.22 -5.19 -15.43
N LEU A 93 -3.56 -4.17 -14.63
CA LEU A 93 -4.91 -3.64 -14.49
C LEU A 93 -5.44 -3.05 -15.81
N ARG A 94 -4.63 -2.28 -16.53
CA ARG A 94 -4.99 -1.74 -17.85
C ARG A 94 -5.26 -2.86 -18.87
N ARG A 95 -4.54 -3.99 -18.79
CA ARG A 95 -4.80 -5.16 -19.64
C ARG A 95 -6.13 -5.85 -19.30
N GLU A 96 -6.48 -5.96 -18.02
CA GLU A 96 -7.79 -6.47 -17.58
C GLU A 96 -8.94 -5.55 -18.07
N GLU A 97 -8.77 -4.23 -17.96
CA GLU A 97 -9.73 -3.23 -18.46
C GLU A 97 -9.90 -3.34 -19.99
N ALA A 98 -8.81 -3.39 -20.76
CA ALA A 98 -8.84 -3.52 -22.22
C ALA A 98 -9.51 -4.82 -22.70
N ARG A 99 -9.48 -5.89 -21.89
CA ARG A 99 -10.15 -7.17 -22.16
C ARG A 99 -11.62 -7.18 -21.76
N GLY A 100 -12.17 -6.05 -21.29
CA GLY A 100 -13.56 -5.95 -20.83
C GLY A 100 -13.85 -6.69 -19.52
N GLN A 101 -12.82 -7.19 -18.83
CA GLN A 101 -12.96 -7.89 -17.55
C GLN A 101 -13.27 -6.92 -16.40
N ARG A 102 -13.12 -5.61 -16.63
CA ARG A 102 -13.45 -4.53 -15.69
C ARG A 102 -14.25 -3.42 -16.36
N LYS A 103 -15.25 -2.89 -15.65
CA LYS A 103 -16.14 -1.80 -16.09
C LYS A 103 -15.85 -0.44 -15.45
N ILE A 104 -14.90 -0.35 -14.52
CA ILE A 104 -14.59 0.88 -13.77
C ILE A 104 -13.18 1.34 -14.18
N PRO A 105 -12.99 2.61 -14.61
CA PRO A 105 -11.68 3.16 -14.95
C PRO A 105 -10.88 3.37 -13.67
N PHE A 106 -10.20 2.32 -13.21
CA PHE A 106 -9.40 2.34 -11.99
C PHE A 106 -7.96 2.76 -12.29
N ALA A 107 -7.48 2.56 -13.52
CA ALA A 107 -6.18 3.04 -13.97
C ALA A 107 -5.96 4.54 -13.68
N ASN A 108 -6.96 5.40 -13.93
CA ASN A 108 -6.82 6.84 -13.69
C ASN A 108 -6.66 7.18 -12.19
N LYS A 109 -7.40 6.51 -11.31
CA LYS A 109 -7.26 6.70 -9.85
C LYS A 109 -5.93 6.15 -9.34
N TRP A 110 -5.45 5.06 -9.94
CA TRP A 110 -4.15 4.48 -9.63
C TRP A 110 -3.02 5.46 -9.97
N ASP A 111 -3.06 6.05 -11.17
CA ASP A 111 -2.03 6.99 -11.61
C ASP A 111 -1.98 8.24 -10.72
N MET A 112 -3.14 8.77 -10.28
CA MET A 112 -3.20 9.86 -9.30
C MET A 112 -2.54 9.48 -7.98
N CYS A 113 -2.89 8.32 -7.40
CA CYS A 113 -2.30 7.86 -6.13
C CYS A 113 -0.78 7.64 -6.26
N MET A 114 -0.32 7.18 -7.42
CA MET A 114 1.11 6.96 -7.67
C MET A 114 1.88 8.29 -7.81
N GLN A 115 1.28 9.30 -8.43
CA GLN A 115 1.86 10.66 -8.51
C GLN A 115 1.94 11.31 -7.13
N GLU A 116 0.87 11.25 -6.34
CA GLU A 116 0.86 11.80 -4.98
C GLU A 116 1.90 11.09 -4.09
N LEU A 117 2.08 9.77 -4.25
CA LEU A 117 3.08 9.02 -3.50
C LEU A 117 4.53 9.39 -3.85
N GLU A 118 4.81 9.92 -5.05
CA GLU A 118 6.15 10.41 -5.39
C GLU A 118 6.61 11.56 -4.47
N GLY A 119 5.67 12.34 -3.90
CA GLY A 119 5.96 13.39 -2.92
C GLY A 119 6.44 12.86 -1.55
N TYR A 120 6.27 11.58 -1.25
CA TYR A 120 6.71 10.94 0.01
C TYR A 120 8.07 10.23 -0.12
N ARG A 121 8.82 10.47 -1.21
CA ARG A 121 10.17 9.89 -1.42
C ARG A 121 11.29 10.69 -0.76
N GLU A 122 11.04 11.97 -0.44
CA GLU A 122 11.99 12.88 0.20
C GLU A 122 12.03 12.66 1.72
#